data_AF-A0A3S8ZX35-F1
#
_entry.id   AF-A0A3S8ZX35-F1
#
_cell.length_a   1.000
_cell.length_b   1.000
_cell.length_c   1.000
_cell.angle_alpha   90.00
_cell.angle_beta   90.00
_cell.angle_gamma   90.00
#
_symmetry.space_group_name_H-M   'P 1'
#
loop_
_entity.id
_entity.type
_entity.pdbx_description
1 polymer ?
#
loop_
_entity_poly.entity_id
_entity_poly.type
_entity_poly.pdbx_seq_one_letter_code
_entity_poly.pdbx_strand_id
1 'polypeptide(L)'
;MGDQDLSEAGKLDDSKRVWHEGAYLVGSDVGVGNPWFDNKDKASFASDNKMMMVNGAYAAPGSSNDKVSVWGQKVSVSENTNYYFSAWVASLDSHNPAKLGFTINGEQLDSFSEGVQAPFTVTTDGNWKKFYGVWNSGSYTVASLYISNFVTAAYGNDFALDNISLDTQMPSPVPEPETYALMGLGLVGLLASRRRKLQSAK
;
A
#
# COMPACT_ATOMS: atom_id res chain seq x y z
N MET A 1 0.10 17.58 -22.75
CA MET A 1 -1.00 16.60 -22.62
C MET A 1 -0.78 15.95 -21.27
N GLY A 2 -1.74 16.15 -20.36
CA GLY A 2 -1.50 16.14 -18.92
C GLY A 2 -1.20 14.76 -18.35
N ASP A 3 -0.38 14.74 -17.30
CA ASP A 3 -0.41 13.67 -16.30
C ASP A 3 -1.87 13.44 -15.93
N GLN A 4 -2.36 12.22 -16.17
CA GLN A 4 -3.63 11.78 -15.62
C GLN A 4 -3.41 11.77 -14.10
N ASP A 5 -3.81 12.84 -13.42
CA ASP A 5 -3.81 12.91 -11.98
C ASP A 5 -5.18 12.46 -11.48
N LEU A 6 -5.26 11.20 -11.05
CA LEU A 6 -6.50 10.64 -10.52
C LEU A 6 -6.90 11.27 -9.18
N SER A 7 -6.03 12.10 -8.57
CA SER A 7 -6.32 12.82 -7.32
C SER A 7 -7.23 14.03 -7.51
N GLU A 8 -7.17 14.69 -8.67
CA GLU A 8 -8.04 15.83 -9.03
C GLU A 8 -9.07 15.45 -10.12
N ALA A 9 -8.77 14.50 -11.01
CA ALA A 9 -9.63 14.09 -12.12
C ALA A 9 -10.35 12.74 -11.95
N GLY A 10 -9.90 11.90 -11.00
CA GLY A 10 -10.54 10.63 -10.66
C GLY A 10 -11.78 10.86 -9.81
N LYS A 11 -12.84 11.40 -10.43
CA LYS A 11 -14.17 11.36 -9.80
C LYS A 11 -14.49 9.89 -9.55
N LEU A 12 -14.95 9.59 -8.33
CA LEU A 12 -15.68 8.36 -8.04
C LEU A 12 -16.50 7.98 -9.27
N ASP A 13 -16.30 6.80 -9.81
CA ASP A 13 -17.41 6.20 -10.54
C ASP A 13 -18.47 5.96 -9.46
N ASP A 14 -19.51 6.79 -9.42
CA ASP A 14 -20.66 6.60 -8.51
C ASP A 14 -21.44 5.33 -8.91
N SER A 15 -21.11 4.73 -10.06
CA SER A 15 -21.44 3.33 -10.32
C SER A 15 -20.58 2.47 -9.40
N LYS A 16 -21.14 1.39 -8.85
CA LYS A 16 -20.42 0.50 -7.92
C LYS A 16 -19.24 -0.25 -8.57
N ARG A 17 -18.64 0.24 -9.65
CA ARG A 17 -17.75 -0.48 -10.56
C ARG A 17 -16.60 0.42 -11.00
N VAL A 18 -15.50 -0.16 -11.48
CA VAL A 18 -14.30 0.53 -12.01
C VAL A 18 -14.00 0.03 -13.41
N TRP A 19 -14.80 0.47 -14.38
CA TRP A 19 -14.70 0.01 -15.77
C TRP A 19 -13.65 0.72 -16.60
N HIS A 20 -13.35 1.97 -16.24
CA HIS A 20 -12.50 2.84 -17.04
C HIS A 20 -11.08 2.87 -16.47
N GLU A 21 -10.10 2.76 -17.37
CA GLU A 21 -8.68 2.97 -17.07
C GLU A 21 -8.50 4.35 -16.43
N GLY A 22 -7.65 4.44 -15.41
CA GLY A 22 -7.47 5.69 -14.69
C GLY A 22 -8.70 6.12 -13.87
N ALA A 23 -9.47 5.16 -13.35
CA ALA A 23 -10.51 5.43 -12.37
C ALA A 23 -10.24 4.66 -11.07
N TYR A 24 -10.88 5.08 -9.99
CA TYR A 24 -10.88 4.32 -8.75
C TYR A 24 -12.28 4.25 -8.13
N LEU A 25 -12.48 3.22 -7.31
CA LEU A 25 -13.64 3.06 -6.43
C LEU A 25 -13.15 2.80 -5.01
N VAL A 26 -13.81 3.39 -4.02
CA VAL A 26 -13.61 3.03 -2.61
C VAL A 26 -14.73 2.10 -2.16
N GLY A 27 -14.40 0.84 -1.90
CA GLY A 27 -15.38 -0.20 -1.55
C GLY A 27 -14.71 -1.41 -0.90
N SER A 28 -15.52 -2.35 -0.42
CA SER A 28 -15.02 -3.56 0.26
C SER A 28 -15.06 -4.83 -0.61
N ASP A 29 -15.83 -4.80 -1.70
CA ASP A 29 -16.02 -5.96 -2.58
C ASP A 29 -15.33 -5.71 -3.93
N VAL A 30 -14.25 -6.47 -4.17
CA VAL A 30 -13.46 -6.39 -5.40
C VAL A 30 -14.23 -6.87 -6.62
N GLY A 31 -15.09 -7.88 -6.47
CA GLY A 31 -15.91 -8.40 -7.56
C GLY A 31 -17.02 -7.42 -7.98
N VAL A 32 -17.52 -6.62 -7.04
CA VAL A 32 -18.39 -5.48 -7.33
C VAL A 32 -17.61 -4.40 -8.09
N GLY A 33 -16.39 -4.07 -7.63
CA GLY A 33 -15.49 -3.14 -8.32
C GLY A 33 -15.24 -3.54 -9.77
N ASN A 34 -14.75 -4.74 -10.02
CA ASN A 34 -14.71 -5.30 -11.37
C ASN A 34 -14.72 -6.85 -11.32
N PRO A 35 -15.73 -7.52 -11.88
CA PRO A 35 -15.83 -8.98 -11.84
C PRO A 35 -14.74 -9.70 -12.66
N TRP A 36 -13.97 -8.95 -13.48
CA TRP A 36 -12.90 -9.49 -14.30
C TRP A 36 -11.54 -9.49 -13.59
N PHE A 37 -11.41 -8.86 -12.42
CA PHE A 37 -10.23 -8.99 -11.58
C PHE A 37 -10.02 -10.46 -11.19
N ASP A 38 -8.86 -11.02 -11.53
CA ASP A 38 -8.58 -12.44 -11.29
C ASP A 38 -8.33 -12.74 -9.81
N ASN A 39 -7.89 -11.75 -9.04
CA ASN A 39 -7.67 -11.86 -7.59
C ASN A 39 -8.90 -11.50 -6.76
N LYS A 40 -10.07 -11.17 -7.35
CA LYS A 40 -11.26 -10.70 -6.62
C LYS A 40 -11.75 -11.62 -5.49
N ASP A 41 -11.54 -12.92 -5.63
CA ASP A 41 -12.01 -13.95 -4.69
C ASP A 41 -10.93 -14.35 -3.65
N LYS A 42 -9.80 -13.64 -3.62
CA LYS A 42 -8.71 -13.92 -2.67
C LYS A 42 -9.14 -13.60 -1.24
N ALA A 43 -8.71 -14.45 -0.30
CA ALA A 43 -8.99 -14.27 1.13
C ALA A 43 -8.49 -12.93 1.69
N SER A 44 -7.43 -12.35 1.10
CA SER A 44 -6.90 -11.02 1.42
C SER A 44 -7.90 -9.87 1.16
N PHE A 45 -8.92 -10.09 0.33
CA PHE A 45 -9.98 -9.12 0.02
C PHE A 45 -11.33 -9.48 0.64
N ALA A 46 -11.44 -10.58 1.38
CA ALA A 46 -12.70 -11.08 1.92
C ALA A 46 -13.21 -10.31 3.18
N SER A 47 -12.88 -9.02 3.31
CA SER A 47 -13.24 -8.20 4.48
C SER A 47 -14.26 -7.13 4.14
N ASP A 48 -15.07 -6.71 5.11
CA ASP A 48 -15.98 -5.57 4.96
C ASP A 48 -15.25 -4.20 5.00
N ASN A 49 -13.93 -4.20 5.22
CA ASN A 49 -13.15 -2.97 5.21
C ASN A 49 -13.06 -2.42 3.79
N LYS A 50 -13.18 -1.09 3.68
CA LYS A 50 -13.06 -0.42 2.40
C LYS A 50 -11.61 -0.27 2.01
N MET A 51 -11.33 -0.48 0.72
CA MET A 51 -10.07 -0.21 0.06
C MET A 51 -10.33 0.65 -1.17
N MET A 52 -9.31 1.38 -1.63
CA MET A 52 -9.34 2.05 -2.92
C MET A 52 -8.90 1.06 -3.99
N MET A 53 -9.81 0.65 -4.86
CA MET A 53 -9.55 -0.17 -6.03
C MET A 53 -9.27 0.73 -7.21
N VAL A 54 -8.07 0.65 -7.78
CA VAL A 54 -7.62 1.45 -8.91
C VAL A 54 -7.62 0.57 -10.15
N ASN A 55 -8.40 0.95 -11.16
CA ASN A 55 -8.23 0.40 -12.49
C ASN A 55 -7.01 1.07 -13.11
N GLY A 56 -6.02 0.24 -13.42
CA GLY A 56 -4.68 0.65 -13.76
C GLY A 56 -4.63 1.66 -14.91
N ALA A 57 -3.47 2.30 -15.03
CA ALA A 57 -3.31 3.38 -15.99
C ALA A 57 -2.99 2.84 -17.39
N TYR A 58 -3.66 3.38 -18.41
CA TYR A 58 -3.30 3.20 -19.81
C TYR A 58 -2.62 4.46 -20.34
N ALA A 59 -1.41 4.32 -20.89
CA ALA A 59 -0.86 5.35 -21.74
C ALA A 59 -1.52 5.23 -23.12
N ALA A 60 -2.40 6.18 -23.46
CA ALA A 60 -2.99 6.24 -24.79
C ALA A 60 -1.91 6.18 -25.89
N PRO A 61 -2.17 5.56 -27.06
CA PRO A 61 -1.16 5.42 -28.11
C PRO A 61 -0.64 6.79 -28.54
N GLY A 62 0.68 6.97 -28.51
CA GLY A 62 1.32 8.27 -28.79
C GLY A 62 1.56 9.16 -27.57
N SER A 63 1.18 8.71 -26.37
CA SER A 63 1.59 9.33 -25.10
C SER A 63 3.05 8.97 -24.77
N SER A 64 3.84 9.96 -24.37
CA SER A 64 5.21 9.79 -23.87
C SER A 64 5.28 9.68 -22.35
N ASN A 65 4.15 9.40 -21.68
CA ASN A 65 4.10 9.37 -20.23
C ASN A 65 4.62 8.02 -19.71
N ASP A 66 5.78 8.04 -19.07
CA ASP A 66 6.40 6.85 -18.45
C ASP A 66 5.72 6.43 -17.13
N LYS A 67 4.76 7.22 -16.65
CA LYS A 67 3.97 6.95 -15.44
C LYS A 67 2.66 7.74 -15.44
N VAL A 68 1.75 7.36 -14.56
CA VAL A 68 0.47 8.04 -14.32
C VAL A 68 0.23 8.24 -12.82
N SER A 69 -0.19 9.43 -12.39
CA SER A 69 -0.47 9.75 -10.98
C SER A 69 -1.84 9.20 -10.59
N VAL A 70 -1.88 8.26 -9.64
CA VAL A 70 -3.11 7.54 -9.25
C VAL A 70 -3.74 8.06 -7.97
N TRP A 71 -3.00 8.84 -7.19
CA TRP A 71 -3.47 9.42 -5.94
C TRP A 71 -2.55 10.58 -5.54
N GLY A 72 -3.12 11.56 -4.84
CA GLY A 72 -2.42 12.75 -4.43
C GLY A 72 -3.15 13.46 -3.29
N GLN A 73 -2.39 14.05 -2.37
CA GLN A 73 -2.95 14.83 -1.27
C GLN A 73 -1.93 15.85 -0.77
N LYS A 74 -2.40 17.04 -0.42
CA LYS A 74 -1.61 18.01 0.36
C LYS A 74 -1.96 17.90 1.84
N VAL A 75 -0.94 17.83 2.69
CA VAL A 75 -1.09 17.77 4.15
C VAL A 75 -0.16 18.78 4.83
N SER A 76 -0.61 19.34 5.94
CA SER A 76 0.25 20.20 6.77
C SER A 76 1.29 19.36 7.51
N VAL A 77 2.52 19.87 7.58
CA VAL A 77 3.64 19.25 8.28
C VAL A 77 4.38 20.28 9.13
N SER A 78 5.08 19.82 10.16
CA SER A 78 6.04 20.62 10.92
C SER A 78 7.37 20.65 10.19
N GLU A 79 8.05 21.78 10.21
CA GLU A 79 9.41 21.91 9.67
C GLU A 79 10.40 21.00 10.42
N ASN A 80 11.50 20.67 9.76
CA ASN A 80 12.66 19.92 10.25
C ASN A 80 12.31 18.61 10.95
N THR A 81 11.27 17.94 10.47
CA THR A 81 10.69 16.75 11.10
C THR A 81 10.80 15.56 10.16
N ASN A 82 11.21 14.41 10.69
CA ASN A 82 11.17 13.14 9.95
C ASN A 82 9.73 12.62 9.94
N TYR A 83 9.26 12.31 8.73
CA TYR A 83 7.98 11.71 8.47
C TYR A 83 8.14 10.35 7.80
N TYR A 84 7.11 9.54 8.02
CA TYR A 84 7.04 8.13 7.71
C TYR A 84 5.80 7.90 6.87
N PHE A 85 6.01 7.81 5.56
CA PHE A 85 4.94 7.54 4.62
C PHE A 85 4.75 6.04 4.48
N SER A 86 3.51 5.56 4.55
CA SER A 86 3.19 4.17 4.25
C SER A 86 1.87 4.01 3.54
N ALA A 87 1.75 2.92 2.79
CA ALA A 87 0.51 2.46 2.19
C ALA A 87 0.56 0.93 2.08
N TRP A 88 -0.58 0.27 2.23
CA TRP A 88 -0.75 -1.12 1.86
C TRP A 88 -1.22 -1.21 0.42
N VAL A 89 -0.61 -2.12 -0.33
CA VAL A 89 -0.89 -2.32 -1.75
C VAL A 89 -1.04 -3.80 -2.06
N ALA A 90 -1.97 -4.15 -2.95
CA ALA A 90 -2.19 -5.52 -3.41
C ALA A 90 -2.67 -5.51 -4.87
N SER A 91 -2.27 -6.49 -5.69
CA SER A 91 -2.76 -6.51 -7.08
C SER A 91 -4.15 -7.08 -7.18
N LEU A 92 -4.98 -6.42 -7.99
CA LEU A 92 -6.32 -6.89 -8.34
C LEU A 92 -6.29 -7.84 -9.54
N ASP A 93 -5.25 -7.74 -10.37
CA ASP A 93 -5.00 -8.62 -11.53
C ASP A 93 -3.55 -9.15 -11.53
N SER A 94 -3.35 -10.45 -11.80
CA SER A 94 -2.03 -11.07 -11.71
C SER A 94 -1.14 -10.90 -12.95
N HIS A 95 -1.68 -10.44 -14.09
CA HIS A 95 -0.99 -10.52 -15.39
C HIS A 95 0.11 -9.47 -15.59
N ASN A 96 -0.09 -8.23 -15.14
CA ASN A 96 0.90 -7.14 -15.25
C ASN A 96 0.91 -6.26 -13.99
N PRO A 97 1.33 -6.80 -12.83
CA PRO A 97 1.24 -6.10 -11.56
C PRO A 97 1.84 -4.70 -11.61
N ALA A 98 1.15 -3.74 -10.99
CA ALA A 98 1.58 -2.36 -10.95
C ALA A 98 2.97 -2.19 -10.32
N LYS A 99 3.67 -1.15 -10.79
CA LYS A 99 4.93 -0.69 -10.21
C LYS A 99 4.73 0.73 -9.74
N LEU A 100 4.73 0.94 -8.42
CA LEU A 100 4.31 2.19 -7.82
C LEU A 100 5.51 3.03 -7.38
N GLY A 101 5.53 4.31 -7.73
CA GLY A 101 6.40 5.30 -7.11
C GLY A 101 5.63 6.14 -6.12
N PHE A 102 6.26 6.38 -4.97
CA PHE A 102 5.74 7.24 -3.92
C PHE A 102 6.61 8.49 -3.85
N THR A 103 6.00 9.68 -3.88
CA THR A 103 6.75 10.94 -3.83
C THR A 103 6.18 11.91 -2.81
N ILE A 104 7.06 12.72 -2.21
CA ILE A 104 6.70 13.84 -1.36
C ILE A 104 7.42 15.09 -1.86
N ASN A 105 6.68 16.13 -2.20
CA ASN A 105 7.22 17.36 -2.81
C ASN A 105 8.10 17.08 -4.05
N GLY A 106 7.75 16.03 -4.82
CA GLY A 106 8.49 15.59 -6.00
C GLY A 106 9.71 14.71 -5.71
N GLU A 107 10.09 14.51 -4.44
CA GLU A 107 11.17 13.61 -4.05
C GLU A 107 10.68 12.15 -4.04
N GLN A 108 11.36 11.27 -4.78
CA GLN A 108 11.06 9.84 -4.82
C GLN A 108 11.50 9.15 -3.53
N LEU A 109 10.56 8.44 -2.89
CA LEU A 109 10.85 7.62 -1.72
C LEU A 109 11.29 6.22 -2.15
N ASP A 110 12.32 5.71 -1.49
CA ASP A 110 12.72 4.31 -1.54
C ASP A 110 12.04 3.50 -0.43
N SER A 111 11.82 2.21 -0.68
CA SER A 111 11.20 1.31 0.30
C SER A 111 12.22 0.95 1.38
N PHE A 112 12.04 1.52 2.57
CA PHE A 112 12.86 1.20 3.74
C PHE A 112 12.61 -0.22 4.25
N SER A 113 11.38 -0.72 4.15
CA SER A 113 11.02 -2.06 4.66
C SER A 113 11.64 -3.20 3.87
N GLU A 114 12.04 -2.96 2.61
CA GLU A 114 12.59 -4.01 1.74
C GLU A 114 14.02 -3.72 1.26
N GLY A 115 14.57 -2.52 1.53
CA GLY A 115 15.82 -2.08 0.93
C GLY A 115 15.75 -2.00 -0.60
N VAL A 116 14.55 -1.82 -1.15
CA VAL A 116 14.29 -1.82 -2.60
C VAL A 116 14.20 -0.37 -3.08
N GLN A 117 14.98 -0.05 -4.12
CA GLN A 117 14.86 1.21 -4.83
C GLN A 117 13.56 1.26 -5.63
N ALA A 118 12.95 2.44 -5.72
CA ALA A 118 11.75 2.66 -6.51
C ALA A 118 11.94 2.21 -7.99
N PRO A 119 10.88 1.73 -8.68
CA PRO A 119 9.49 1.64 -8.20
C PRO A 119 9.20 0.37 -7.39
N PHE A 120 8.27 0.47 -6.45
CA PHE A 120 7.80 -0.63 -5.62
C PHE A 120 6.87 -1.56 -6.40
N THR A 121 7.27 -2.83 -6.56
CA THR A 121 6.47 -3.82 -7.30
C THR A 121 5.39 -4.41 -6.40
N VAL A 122 4.14 -4.31 -6.85
CA VAL A 122 2.97 -4.91 -6.19
C VAL A 122 3.00 -6.44 -6.35
N THR A 123 2.41 -7.17 -5.41
CA THR A 123 2.31 -8.63 -5.44
C THR A 123 1.50 -9.12 -6.65
N THR A 124 1.79 -10.30 -7.18
CA THR A 124 0.97 -10.90 -8.26
C THR A 124 -0.27 -11.63 -7.72
N ASP A 125 -0.20 -12.10 -6.47
CA ASP A 125 -1.13 -13.08 -5.90
C ASP A 125 -2.29 -12.47 -5.10
N GLY A 126 -2.40 -11.14 -5.09
CA GLY A 126 -3.40 -10.38 -4.36
C GLY A 126 -3.11 -10.26 -2.86
N ASN A 127 -1.94 -10.68 -2.38
CA ASN A 127 -1.57 -10.46 -0.99
C ASN A 127 -1.17 -9.02 -0.73
N TRP A 128 -1.61 -8.49 0.41
CA TRP A 128 -1.25 -7.15 0.85
C TRP A 128 0.23 -7.05 1.20
N LYS A 129 0.87 -6.02 0.65
CA LYS A 129 2.27 -5.69 0.86
C LYS A 129 2.36 -4.24 1.29
N LYS A 130 3.12 -3.96 2.34
CA LYS A 130 3.26 -2.61 2.85
C LYS A 130 4.46 -1.92 2.20
N PHE A 131 4.22 -0.78 1.55
CA PHE A 131 5.27 0.19 1.26
C PHE A 131 5.50 1.06 2.49
N TYR A 132 6.78 1.38 2.73
CA TYR A 132 7.15 2.32 3.77
C TYR A 132 8.44 3.06 3.40
N GLY A 133 8.40 4.40 3.48
CA GLY A 133 9.53 5.28 3.18
C GLY A 133 9.65 6.42 4.20
N VAL A 134 10.84 7.02 4.25
CA VAL A 134 11.17 8.13 5.16
C VAL A 134 11.40 9.40 4.37
N TRP A 135 10.89 10.52 4.87
CA TRP A 135 11.09 11.84 4.28
C TRP A 135 11.33 12.87 5.38
N ASN A 136 12.25 13.81 5.19
CA ASN A 136 12.44 14.94 6.11
C ASN A 136 11.81 16.20 5.54
N SER A 137 11.01 16.90 6.35
CA SER A 137 10.29 18.07 5.88
C SER A 137 11.15 19.30 5.59
N GLY A 138 12.40 19.37 6.06
CA GLY A 138 13.23 20.57 5.91
C GLY A 138 12.48 21.83 6.32
N SER A 139 12.48 22.88 5.50
CA SER A 139 11.69 24.10 5.77
C SER A 139 10.25 24.05 5.23
N TYR A 140 9.74 22.90 4.80
CA TYR A 140 8.36 22.78 4.31
C TYR A 140 7.37 22.72 5.47
N THR A 141 6.25 23.45 5.32
CA THR A 141 5.06 23.39 6.19
C THR A 141 3.87 22.68 5.54
N VAL A 142 3.98 22.35 4.25
CA VAL A 142 3.02 21.57 3.49
C VAL A 142 3.78 20.52 2.67
N ALA A 143 3.31 19.28 2.75
CA ALA A 143 3.80 18.16 1.95
C ALA A 143 2.76 17.79 0.88
N SER A 144 3.20 17.72 -0.38
CA SER A 144 2.41 17.21 -1.50
C SER A 144 2.79 15.75 -1.75
N LEU A 145 1.91 14.85 -1.36
CA LEU A 145 2.07 13.40 -1.44
C LEU A 145 1.50 12.92 -2.77
N TYR A 146 2.20 12.05 -3.49
CA TYR A 146 1.69 11.42 -4.71
C TYR A 146 2.08 9.95 -4.80
N ILE A 147 1.18 9.15 -5.39
CA ILE A 147 1.43 7.77 -5.80
C ILE A 147 1.27 7.72 -7.32
N SER A 148 2.23 7.12 -8.02
CA SER A 148 2.18 6.97 -9.48
C SER A 148 2.41 5.53 -9.90
N ASN A 149 1.69 5.07 -10.91
CA ASN A 149 1.91 3.76 -11.54
C ASN A 149 2.82 3.92 -12.78
N PHE A 150 3.93 3.18 -12.81
CA PHE A 150 4.90 3.12 -13.92
C PHE A 150 4.56 2.04 -14.95
N VAL A 151 3.59 1.17 -14.67
CA VAL A 151 3.07 0.24 -15.67
C VAL A 151 1.89 0.91 -16.37
N THR A 152 2.02 1.14 -17.67
CA THR A 152 1.03 1.85 -18.50
C THR A 152 0.32 0.92 -19.51
N ALA A 153 0.46 -0.40 -19.33
CA ALA A 153 -0.25 -1.39 -20.13
C ALA A 153 -1.76 -1.28 -19.88
N ALA A 154 -2.57 -1.47 -20.94
CA ALA A 154 -4.03 -1.43 -20.87
C ALA A 154 -4.67 -2.55 -20.04
N TYR A 155 -3.88 -3.55 -19.62
CA TYR A 155 -4.38 -4.75 -18.96
C TYR A 155 -3.42 -5.23 -17.87
N GLY A 156 -3.99 -5.54 -16.70
CA GLY A 156 -3.38 -6.30 -15.62
C GLY A 156 -2.66 -5.48 -14.56
N ASN A 157 -2.60 -4.16 -14.70
CA ASN A 157 -1.92 -3.23 -13.79
C ASN A 157 -2.88 -2.59 -12.77
N ASP A 158 -3.96 -3.29 -12.46
CA ASP A 158 -4.99 -2.94 -11.49
C ASP A 158 -4.53 -3.31 -10.06
N PHE A 159 -4.76 -2.43 -9.10
CA PHE A 159 -4.31 -2.63 -7.72
C PHE A 159 -5.23 -1.98 -6.71
N ALA A 160 -5.19 -2.50 -5.48
CA ALA A 160 -5.85 -1.91 -4.33
C ALA A 160 -4.83 -1.13 -3.49
N LEU A 161 -5.27 0.00 -2.94
CA LEU A 161 -4.58 0.79 -1.91
C LEU A 161 -5.41 0.79 -0.63
N ASP A 162 -4.75 0.68 0.51
CA ASP A 162 -5.37 0.85 1.82
C ASP A 162 -4.38 1.47 2.83
N ASN A 163 -4.90 2.08 3.89
CA ASN A 163 -4.14 2.60 5.03
C ASN A 163 -2.97 3.51 4.62
N ILE A 164 -3.25 4.45 3.69
CA ILE A 164 -2.31 5.51 3.33
C ILE A 164 -2.11 6.42 4.54
N SER A 165 -0.88 6.59 4.98
CA SER A 165 -0.54 7.35 6.19
C SER A 165 0.77 8.10 6.06
N LEU A 166 0.84 9.25 6.72
CA LEU A 166 2.04 10.02 6.97
C LEU A 166 2.11 10.33 8.47
N ASP A 167 3.11 9.80 9.17
CA ASP A 167 3.26 9.96 10.63
C ASP A 167 4.68 10.37 11.00
N THR A 168 4.87 10.88 12.22
CA THR A 168 6.17 11.14 12.84
C THR A 168 6.71 9.95 13.63
N GLN A 169 5.87 8.93 13.88
CA GLN A 169 6.29 7.68 14.49
C GLN A 169 6.66 6.65 13.42
N MET A 170 7.80 5.97 13.63
CA MET A 170 8.14 4.78 12.84
C MET A 170 6.97 3.79 12.94
N PRO A 171 6.46 3.24 11.82
CA PRO A 171 5.46 2.18 11.90
C PRO A 171 6.06 1.01 12.66
N SER A 172 5.34 0.50 13.66
CA SER A 172 5.80 -0.66 14.44
C SER A 172 6.02 -1.84 13.49
N PRO A 173 7.20 -2.49 13.49
CA PRO A 173 7.38 -3.75 12.80
C PRO A 173 6.34 -4.73 13.37
N VAL A 174 5.52 -5.35 12.52
CA VAL A 174 4.67 -6.46 12.98
C VAL A 174 5.61 -7.53 13.51
N PRO A 175 5.50 -7.98 14.78
CA PRO A 175 6.39 -9.01 15.29
C PRO A 175 6.18 -10.26 14.45
N GLU A 176 7.25 -10.79 13.86
CA GLU A 176 7.14 -12.00 13.06
C GLU A 176 6.57 -13.15 13.90
N PRO A 177 5.87 -14.13 13.29
CA PRO A 177 5.27 -15.25 14.02
C PRO A 177 6.24 -15.95 14.98
N GLU A 178 7.53 -15.96 14.64
CA GLU A 178 8.60 -16.51 15.47
C GLU A 178 8.79 -15.74 16.79
N THR A 179 8.61 -14.42 16.78
CA THR A 179 8.68 -13.61 18.00
C THR A 179 7.53 -13.95 18.94
N TYR A 180 6.32 -14.13 18.41
CA TYR A 180 5.18 -14.62 19.20
C TYR A 180 5.36 -16.06 19.68
N ALA A 181 5.92 -16.94 18.84
CA ALA A 181 6.23 -18.31 19.21
C ALA A 181 7.27 -18.36 20.34
N LEU A 182 8.34 -17.56 20.25
CA LEU A 182 9.39 -17.49 21.29
C LEU A 182 8.88 -16.86 22.59
N MET A 183 8.05 -15.82 22.53
CA MET A 183 7.39 -15.28 23.72
C MET A 183 6.45 -16.31 24.38
N GLY A 184 5.68 -17.05 23.57
CA GLY A 184 4.81 -18.12 24.04
C GLY A 184 5.60 -19.26 24.69
N LEU A 185 6.67 -19.72 24.04
CA LEU A 185 7.56 -20.76 24.56
C LEU A 185 8.27 -20.31 25.84
N GLY A 186 8.71 -19.06 25.92
CA GLY A 186 9.33 -18.49 27.12
C GLY A 186 8.41 -18.50 28.34
N LEU A 187 7.13 -18.13 28.16
CA LEU A 187 6.10 -18.19 29.19
C LEU A 187 5.80 -19.63 29.64
N VAL A 188 5.71 -20.58 28.70
CA VAL A 188 5.52 -22.00 29.02
C VAL A 188 6.72 -22.55 29.80
N GLY A 189 7.94 -22.20 29.39
CA GLY A 189 9.18 -22.56 30.09
C GLY A 189 9.24 -22.02 31.53
N LEU A 190 8.84 -20.76 31.74
CA LEU A 190 8.74 -20.15 33.07
C LEU A 190 7.71 -20.85 33.96
N LEU A 191 6.53 -21.19 33.42
CA LEU A 191 5.51 -21.92 34.17
C LEU A 191 5.96 -23.35 34.52
N ALA A 192 6.61 -24.05 33.59
CA ALA A 192 7.15 -25.39 33.82
C ALA A 192 8.30 -25.41 34.83
N SER A 193 9.17 -24.40 34.83
CA SER A 193 10.24 -24.27 35.83
C SER A 193 9.71 -23.92 37.22
N ARG A 194 8.67 -23.08 37.31
CA ARG A 194 7.99 -22.75 38.58
C ARG A 194 7.31 -23.99 39.20
N ARG A 195 6.69 -24.84 38.37
CA ARG A 195 6.11 -26.13 38.82
C ARG A 195 7.18 -27.08 39.36
N ARG A 196 8.34 -27.19 38.69
CA ARG A 196 9.45 -28.03 39.16
C ARG A 196 10.01 -27.56 40.51
N LYS A 197 10.21 -26.26 40.71
CA LYS A 197 10.67 -25.70 42.00
C LYS A 197 9.71 -25.99 43.15
N LEU A 198 8.39 -26.00 42.90
CA LEU A 198 7.39 -26.32 43.92
C LEU A 198 7.36 -27.83 44.27
N GLN A 199 7.73 -28.70 43.34
CA GLN A 199 7.77 -30.14 43.56
C GLN A 199 9.06 -30.61 44.26
N SER A 200 10.18 -29.90 44.09
CA SER A 200 11.46 -30.20 44.75
C SER A 200 11.58 -29.63 46.18
N ALA A 201 10.57 -28.92 46.69
CA ALA A 201 10.55 -28.32 48.02
C ALA A 201 9.76 -29.15 49.06
N LYS A 202 9.57 -30.45 48.81
CA LYS A 202 8.96 -31.42 49.73
C LYS A 202 9.95 -32.49 50.13
#